data_AF-S7WMQ5-F1
#
_entry.id   AF-S7WMQ5-F1
#
_cell.length_a   1.000
_cell.length_b   1.000
_cell.length_c   1.000
_cell.angle_alpha   90.00
_cell.angle_beta   90.00
_cell.angle_gamma   90.00
#
_symmetry.space_group_name_H-M   'P 1'
#
loop_
_entity.id
_entity.type
_entity.pdbx_description
1 polymer ?
#
loop_
_entity_poly.entity_id
_entity_poly.type
_entity_poly.pdbx_seq_one_letter_code
_entity_poly.pdbx_strand_id
1 'polypeptide(L)'
;MHLNYHFFKFLCPALKDEISGGTISACFSQNKEELIIEISKLDGSPFFIRALLLPSNTSISFPKDFKRSKKNNVDLFPEIIGKRITDIKLLNFERAFHLTLDDTQALLFKMHGSRSNLLYFKDLGTTPFTIFRKELKEDMALTIPELEKSLELTKDRFLELEGNASQFLPTLGKRPRAWLKEAGYLEADMETRFSLMCEVMDMLESPLFTVFNENDNYYLTLLPCVSPIASTADPLEACNIYFQKAVVKKNFENVKNQLLRTLTEKRKKTVNYISKTSQKLEGMENEPPPSQTADIIMANLHQIPVGTEKVSLFDFYANETREIALKRGVSPQKFAEQLYKKVKQKN
;
A
#
# COMPACT_ATOMS: atom_id res chain seq x y z
N MET A 1 7.75 -1.31 13.28
CA MET A 1 7.21 0.00 12.91
C MET A 1 8.21 1.04 13.36
N HIS A 2 8.63 1.94 12.47
CA HIS A 2 9.73 2.89 12.74
C HIS A 2 9.31 4.01 13.68
N LEU A 3 8.04 4.45 13.61
CA LEU A 3 7.43 5.39 14.55
C LEU A 3 7.19 4.70 15.90
N ASN A 4 8.22 4.70 16.74
CA ASN A 4 8.18 4.17 18.09
C ASN A 4 8.92 5.09 19.06
N TYR A 5 8.73 4.86 20.36
CA TYR A 5 9.35 5.66 21.42
C TYR A 5 10.87 5.82 21.24
N HIS A 6 11.59 4.73 20.97
CA HIS A 6 13.05 4.75 20.80
C HIS A 6 13.48 5.61 19.61
N PHE A 7 12.77 5.56 18.49
CA PHE A 7 13.03 6.46 17.37
C PHE A 7 12.72 7.92 17.71
N PHE A 8 11.62 8.16 18.43
CA PHE A 8 11.23 9.52 18.82
C PHE A 8 12.18 10.16 19.83
N LYS A 9 12.95 9.38 20.62
CA LYS A 9 14.03 9.92 21.45
C LYS A 9 15.05 10.74 20.64
N PHE A 10 15.22 10.44 19.36
CA PHE A 10 16.10 11.21 18.46
C PHE A 10 15.34 12.22 17.61
N LEU A 11 14.15 11.84 17.12
CA LEU A 11 13.37 12.72 16.26
C LEU A 11 12.93 13.99 16.99
N CYS A 12 12.45 13.88 18.24
CA CYS A 12 11.91 15.03 18.97
C CYS A 12 12.97 16.10 19.26
N PRO A 13 14.19 15.77 19.74
CA PRO A 13 15.28 16.74 19.84
C PRO A 13 15.66 17.38 18.50
N ALA A 14 15.82 16.58 17.43
CA ALA A 14 16.15 17.12 16.11
C ALA A 14 15.08 18.08 15.58
N LEU A 15 13.79 17.80 15.83
CA LEU A 15 12.72 18.73 15.52
C LEU A 15 12.81 19.98 16.38
N LYS A 16 13.09 19.85 17.68
CA LYS A 16 13.18 20.97 18.61
C LYS A 16 14.24 21.96 18.15
N ASP A 17 15.41 21.46 17.77
CA ASP A 17 16.51 22.27 17.26
C ASP A 17 16.14 23.01 15.96
N GLU A 18 15.33 22.40 15.09
CA GLU A 18 14.93 23.01 13.81
C GLU A 18 13.78 24.01 13.94
N ILE A 19 12.75 23.76 14.75
CA ILE A 19 11.48 24.51 14.67
C ILE A 19 11.06 25.24 15.95
N SER A 20 11.79 25.10 17.06
CA SER A 20 11.47 25.84 18.28
C SER A 20 11.55 27.35 18.07
N GLY A 21 10.55 28.06 18.60
CA GLY A 21 10.36 29.50 18.40
C GLY A 21 9.72 29.86 17.07
N GLY A 22 9.62 28.92 16.10
CA GLY A 22 8.93 29.12 14.84
C GLY A 22 7.42 29.27 15.00
N THR A 23 6.75 29.71 13.94
CA THR A 23 5.30 29.94 13.90
C THR A 23 4.64 29.08 12.85
N ILE A 24 3.52 28.44 13.17
CA ILE A 24 2.76 27.66 12.18
C ILE A 24 2.10 28.61 11.19
N SER A 25 2.52 28.56 9.93
CA SER A 25 2.03 29.44 8.86
C SER A 25 0.89 28.83 8.08
N ALA A 26 0.86 27.49 7.92
CA ALA A 26 -0.21 26.78 7.26
C ALA A 26 -0.40 25.37 7.81
N CYS A 27 -1.62 24.85 7.73
CA CYS A 27 -1.96 23.48 8.06
C CYS A 27 -3.06 23.00 7.12
N PHE A 28 -2.78 22.01 6.28
CA PHE A 28 -3.68 21.63 5.19
C PHE A 28 -3.49 20.18 4.75
N SER A 29 -4.43 19.69 3.96
CA SER A 29 -4.38 18.36 3.35
C SER A 29 -4.58 18.46 1.83
N GLN A 30 -3.82 17.64 1.09
CA GLN A 30 -3.98 17.49 -0.36
C GLN A 30 -4.29 16.05 -0.79
N ASN A 31 -3.93 15.09 0.06
CA ASN A 31 -4.17 13.67 -0.14
C ASN A 31 -4.94 13.10 1.07
N LYS A 32 -5.66 12.01 0.83
CA LYS A 32 -6.41 11.33 1.88
C LYS A 32 -5.48 10.88 3.02
N GLU A 33 -5.90 11.15 4.27
CA GLU A 33 -5.14 10.88 5.50
C GLU A 33 -3.74 11.52 5.54
N GLU A 34 -3.48 12.56 4.75
CA GLU A 34 -2.22 13.31 4.77
C GLU A 34 -2.47 14.71 5.35
N LEU A 35 -1.64 15.11 6.31
CA LEU A 35 -1.59 16.47 6.82
C LEU A 35 -0.21 17.07 6.57
N ILE A 36 -0.19 18.29 6.05
CA ILE A 36 0.99 19.12 5.87
C ILE A 36 0.89 20.29 6.84
N ILE A 37 1.93 20.46 7.66
CA ILE A 37 2.09 21.61 8.55
C ILE A 37 3.30 22.38 8.03
N GLU A 38 3.09 23.64 7.68
CA GLU A 38 4.14 24.58 7.31
C GLU A 38 4.45 25.47 8.50
N ILE A 39 5.73 25.63 8.77
CA ILE A 39 6.27 26.39 9.89
C ILE A 39 7.25 27.40 9.32
N SER A 40 7.04 28.68 9.66
CA SER A 40 8.06 29.71 9.47
C SER A 40 9.05 29.64 10.62
N LYS A 41 10.29 29.24 10.34
CA LYS A 41 11.36 29.22 11.34
C LYS A 41 11.72 30.65 11.78
N LEU A 42 12.49 30.76 12.86
CA LEU A 42 12.97 32.06 13.39
C LEU A 42 13.77 32.86 12.36
N ASP A 43 14.53 32.18 11.48
CA ASP A 43 15.30 32.80 10.40
C ASP A 43 14.44 33.16 9.17
N GLY A 44 13.13 32.92 9.22
CA GLY A 44 12.18 33.16 8.13
C GLY A 44 12.14 32.07 7.06
N SER A 45 13.00 31.05 7.12
CA SER A 45 12.97 29.93 6.19
C SER A 45 11.82 28.95 6.52
N PRO A 46 11.24 28.28 5.51
CA PRO A 46 10.13 27.36 5.74
C PRO A 46 10.63 26.00 6.23
N PHE A 47 9.85 25.36 7.10
CA PHE A 47 9.98 23.96 7.49
C PHE A 47 8.64 23.26 7.32
N PHE A 48 8.66 22.03 6.82
CA PHE A 48 7.45 21.28 6.54
C PHE A 48 7.43 19.98 7.34
N ILE A 49 6.32 19.71 8.01
CA ILE A 49 6.01 18.39 8.57
C ILE A 49 4.91 17.78 7.71
N ARG A 50 5.20 16.65 7.07
CA ARG A 50 4.21 15.82 6.39
C ARG A 50 3.92 14.59 7.21
N ALA A 51 2.70 14.49 7.73
CA ALA A 51 2.17 13.32 8.43
C ALA A 51 1.20 12.56 7.52
N LEU A 52 1.59 11.36 7.09
CA LEU A 52 0.74 10.45 6.34
C LEU A 52 0.21 9.38 7.29
N LEU A 53 -1.10 9.37 7.53
CA LEU A 53 -1.77 8.52 8.52
C LEU A 53 -2.59 7.39 7.91
N LEU A 54 -2.31 7.01 6.67
CA LEU A 54 -2.92 5.83 6.03
C LEU A 54 -2.70 4.58 6.92
N PRO A 55 -3.74 3.78 7.22
CA PRO A 55 -3.60 2.63 8.10
C PRO A 55 -2.57 1.59 7.65
N SER A 56 -2.36 1.45 6.35
CA SER A 56 -1.40 0.53 5.75
C SER A 56 0.05 1.04 5.77
N ASN A 57 0.26 2.35 5.89
CA ASN A 57 1.58 2.96 5.76
C ASN A 57 1.66 4.33 6.46
N THR A 58 1.55 4.32 7.78
CA THR A 58 1.74 5.52 8.58
C THR A 58 3.21 5.94 8.53
N SER A 59 3.46 7.21 8.21
CA SER A 59 4.81 7.78 8.12
C SER A 59 4.82 9.27 8.41
N ILE A 60 5.97 9.78 8.86
CA ILE A 60 6.25 11.21 8.98
C ILE A 60 7.47 11.49 8.08
N SER A 61 7.52 12.69 7.48
CA SER A 61 8.66 13.15 6.70
C SER A 61 8.72 14.68 6.72
N PHE A 62 9.89 15.21 6.35
CA PHE A 62 10.25 16.62 6.46
C PHE A 62 10.81 17.12 5.12
N PRO A 63 9.93 17.30 4.11
CA PRO A 63 10.38 17.71 2.79
C PRO A 63 11.01 19.11 2.83
N LYS A 64 12.13 19.30 2.10
CA LYS A 64 12.83 20.60 2.01
C LYS A 64 12.00 21.68 1.29
N ASP A 65 11.15 21.26 0.36
CA ASP A 65 10.22 22.11 -0.37
C ASP A 65 8.88 21.36 -0.49
N PHE A 66 7.78 22.08 -0.35
CA PHE A 66 6.44 21.55 -0.55
C PHE A 66 5.58 22.54 -1.34
N LYS A 67 5.25 22.17 -2.58
CA LYS A 67 4.40 22.99 -3.46
C LYS A 67 2.93 22.70 -3.22
N ARG A 68 2.26 23.60 -2.52
CA ARG A 68 0.81 23.53 -2.29
C ARG A 68 0.03 23.65 -3.61
N SER A 69 -0.60 22.56 -4.04
CA SER A 69 -1.56 22.54 -5.16
C SER A 69 -2.81 23.40 -4.88
N LYS A 70 -3.34 24.06 -5.93
CA LYS A 70 -4.65 24.76 -5.89
C LYS A 70 -5.85 23.81 -6.01
N LYS A 71 -5.65 22.58 -6.49
CA LYS A 71 -6.69 21.55 -6.63
C LYS A 71 -6.62 20.56 -5.48
N ASN A 72 -7.78 20.03 -5.06
CA ASN A 72 -7.91 19.03 -3.99
C ASN A 72 -7.18 19.44 -2.72
N ASN A 73 -7.45 20.65 -2.23
CA ASN A 73 -6.75 21.23 -1.10
C ASN A 73 -7.78 21.71 -0.07
N VAL A 74 -7.55 21.38 1.20
CA VAL A 74 -8.42 21.78 2.32
C VAL A 74 -7.55 22.26 3.48
N ASP A 75 -7.87 23.44 4.03
CA ASP A 75 -7.26 23.94 5.26
C ASP A 75 -7.82 23.17 6.47
N LEU A 76 -6.95 22.83 7.41
CA LEU A 76 -7.27 22.05 8.60
C LEU A 76 -6.59 22.67 9.81
N PHE A 77 -7.16 22.46 11.00
CA PHE A 77 -6.68 23.09 12.23
C PHE A 77 -6.48 24.61 12.09
N PRO A 78 -7.47 25.40 11.63
CA PRO A 78 -7.32 26.85 11.53
C PRO A 78 -6.93 27.50 12.87
N GLU A 79 -7.24 26.85 14.00
CA GLU A 79 -6.97 27.32 15.35
C GLU A 79 -5.48 27.33 15.73
N ILE A 80 -4.65 26.55 15.02
CA ILE A 80 -3.20 26.49 15.30
C ILE A 80 -2.39 27.46 14.42
N ILE A 81 -3.02 28.10 13.44
CA ILE A 81 -2.33 29.03 12.54
C ILE A 81 -1.93 30.29 13.31
N GLY A 82 -0.69 30.75 13.12
CA GLY A 82 -0.10 31.87 13.83
C GLY A 82 0.41 31.52 15.23
N LYS A 83 0.26 30.27 15.69
CA LYS A 83 0.76 29.83 16.99
C LYS A 83 2.27 29.59 16.95
N ARG A 84 2.96 30.00 18.03
CA ARG A 84 4.39 29.77 18.20
C ARG A 84 4.64 28.40 18.80
N ILE A 85 5.57 27.65 18.22
CA ILE A 85 6.03 26.37 18.78
C ILE A 85 7.03 26.69 19.88
N THR A 86 6.65 26.47 21.14
CA THR A 86 7.52 26.81 22.29
C THR A 86 8.31 25.61 22.79
N ASP A 87 7.80 24.39 22.60
CA ASP A 87 8.49 23.17 22.99
C ASP A 87 8.04 21.95 22.17
N ILE A 88 8.81 20.87 22.25
CA ILE A 88 8.46 19.56 21.69
C ILE A 88 8.73 18.51 22.76
N LYS A 89 7.70 17.74 23.13
CA LYS A 89 7.79 16.76 24.20
C LYS A 89 7.42 15.37 23.70
N LEU A 90 8.32 14.42 23.92
CA LEU A 90 8.10 12.99 23.75
C LEU A 90 7.38 12.45 24.99
N LEU A 91 6.33 11.66 24.79
CA LEU A 91 5.65 10.98 25.88
C LEU A 91 6.38 9.69 26.27
N ASN A 92 6.56 9.49 27.57
CA ASN A 92 7.41 8.41 28.06
C ASN A 92 6.87 7.01 27.70
N PHE A 93 7.73 6.17 27.13
CA PHE A 93 7.43 4.81 26.63
C PHE A 93 6.15 4.72 25.77
N GLU A 94 5.87 5.76 25.00
CA GLU A 94 4.71 5.83 24.12
C GLU A 94 5.12 6.22 22.69
N ARG A 95 4.34 5.76 21.71
CA ARG A 95 4.48 6.13 20.30
C ARG A 95 3.73 7.43 20.03
N ALA A 96 3.99 8.44 20.84
CA ALA A 96 3.36 9.75 20.73
C ALA A 96 4.28 10.86 21.25
N PHE A 97 4.19 12.03 20.63
CA PHE A 97 4.85 13.26 21.07
C PHE A 97 3.95 14.45 20.73
N HIS A 98 4.14 15.59 21.37
CA HIS A 98 3.38 16.79 21.06
C HIS A 98 4.26 18.01 20.85
N LEU A 99 3.78 18.93 20.00
CA LEU A 99 4.29 20.29 19.91
C LEU A 99 3.52 21.13 20.93
N THR A 100 4.21 21.86 21.80
CA THR A 100 3.61 22.86 22.69
C THR A 100 3.48 24.16 21.92
N LEU A 101 2.27 24.70 21.87
CA LEU A 101 1.92 25.90 21.12
C LEU A 101 1.51 27.02 22.10
N ASP A 102 2.09 28.21 21.96
CA ASP A 102 1.86 29.34 22.87
C ASP A 102 1.88 28.94 24.37
N ASP A 103 2.78 28.02 24.74
CA ASP A 103 3.03 27.50 26.09
C ASP A 103 1.93 26.64 26.74
N THR A 104 0.65 26.83 26.39
CA THR A 104 -0.47 26.13 27.04
C THR A 104 -1.19 25.12 26.14
N GLN A 105 -1.10 25.29 24.82
CA GLN A 105 -1.80 24.47 23.84
C GLN A 105 -0.90 23.34 23.35
N ALA A 106 -1.49 22.31 22.75
CA ALA A 106 -0.71 21.20 22.22
C ALA A 106 -1.26 20.64 20.92
N LEU A 107 -0.36 20.31 19.99
CA LEU A 107 -0.65 19.45 18.85
C LEU A 107 0.03 18.10 19.06
N LEU A 108 -0.75 17.10 19.42
CA LEU A 108 -0.30 15.73 19.70
C LEU A 108 -0.25 14.90 18.41
N PHE A 109 0.90 14.29 18.16
CA PHE A 109 1.12 13.27 17.15
C PHE A 109 1.01 11.89 17.81
N LYS A 110 -0.19 11.28 17.77
CA LYS A 110 -0.38 9.90 18.24
C LYS A 110 -0.08 8.95 17.08
N MET A 111 1.03 8.21 17.14
CA MET A 111 1.55 7.41 16.01
C MET A 111 1.33 5.90 16.20
N HIS A 112 0.11 5.52 16.54
CA HIS A 112 -0.32 4.15 16.86
C HIS A 112 -0.66 3.28 15.64
N GLY A 113 0.13 3.33 14.57
CA GLY A 113 -0.14 2.58 13.35
C GLY A 113 -1.49 2.88 12.72
N SER A 114 -2.35 1.87 12.56
CA SER A 114 -3.70 2.07 11.99
C SER A 114 -4.59 3.02 12.80
N ARG A 115 -4.30 3.20 14.10
CA ARG A 115 -4.98 4.16 14.99
C ARG A 115 -4.20 5.47 15.16
N SER A 116 -3.24 5.77 14.27
CA SER A 116 -2.52 7.04 14.33
C SER A 116 -3.45 8.20 14.03
N ASN A 117 -3.25 9.34 14.70
CA ASN A 117 -4.06 10.54 14.57
C ASN A 117 -3.25 11.79 14.98
N LEU A 118 -3.75 12.97 14.60
CA LEU A 118 -3.33 14.24 15.20
C LEU A 118 -4.48 14.83 16.00
N LEU A 119 -4.17 15.29 17.21
CA LEU A 119 -5.15 15.80 18.17
C LEU A 119 -4.68 17.18 18.62
N TYR A 120 -5.55 18.18 18.54
CA TYR A 120 -5.26 19.53 19.00
C TYR A 120 -5.96 19.81 20.32
N PHE A 121 -5.21 20.32 21.29
CA PHE A 121 -5.62 20.65 22.64
C PHE A 121 -5.50 22.16 22.84
N LYS A 122 -6.57 22.80 23.33
CA LYS A 122 -6.53 24.22 23.73
C LYS A 122 -5.85 24.43 25.09
N ASP A 123 -5.70 23.35 25.85
CA ASP A 123 -5.00 23.31 27.12
C ASP A 123 -4.43 21.88 27.29
N LEU A 124 -3.16 21.76 27.67
CA LEU A 124 -2.45 20.50 27.94
C LEU A 124 -3.17 19.60 28.96
N GLY A 125 -3.92 20.20 29.89
CA GLY A 125 -4.62 19.48 30.96
C GLY A 125 -6.00 18.94 30.58
N THR A 126 -6.48 19.16 29.35
CA THR A 126 -7.85 18.82 28.95
C THR A 126 -7.90 17.71 27.89
N THR A 127 -9.12 17.34 27.48
CA THR A 127 -9.35 16.54 26.28
C THR A 127 -9.11 17.37 25.00
N PRO A 128 -9.00 16.75 23.83
CA PRO A 128 -8.73 17.48 22.59
C PRO A 128 -9.93 18.31 22.17
N PHE A 129 -9.64 19.49 21.63
CA PHE A 129 -10.62 20.36 20.99
C PHE A 129 -11.06 19.80 19.63
N THR A 130 -10.12 19.22 18.87
CA THR A 130 -10.41 18.61 17.56
C THR A 130 -9.37 17.56 17.19
N ILE A 131 -9.76 16.65 16.29
CA ILE A 131 -8.91 15.56 15.79
C ILE A 131 -8.93 15.52 14.26
N PHE A 132 -7.82 15.08 13.67
CA PHE A 132 -7.68 14.99 12.22
C PHE A 132 -8.53 13.85 11.64
N ARG A 133 -8.37 12.63 12.15
CA ARG A 133 -9.10 11.43 11.75
C ARG A 133 -10.37 11.28 12.57
N LYS A 134 -11.46 11.87 12.08
CA LYS A 134 -12.75 11.98 12.77
C LYS A 134 -13.43 10.62 13.02
N GLU A 135 -13.02 9.57 12.32
CA GLU A 135 -13.51 8.21 12.54
C GLU A 135 -13.01 7.61 13.88
N LEU A 136 -11.90 8.10 14.42
CA LEU A 136 -11.33 7.66 15.69
C LEU A 136 -11.95 8.45 16.86
N LYS A 137 -13.26 8.34 17.04
CA LYS A 137 -14.03 9.15 18.02
C LYS A 137 -13.54 9.03 19.46
N GLU A 138 -13.01 7.87 19.84
CA GLU A 138 -12.40 7.61 21.16
C GLU A 138 -11.29 8.62 21.48
N ASP A 139 -10.61 9.15 20.46
CA ASP A 139 -9.53 10.11 20.65
C ASP A 139 -10.00 11.43 21.27
N MET A 140 -11.27 11.81 21.12
CA MET A 140 -11.83 13.03 21.75
C MET A 140 -11.95 12.93 23.27
N ALA A 141 -11.80 11.73 23.86
CA ALA A 141 -11.82 11.54 25.30
C ALA A 141 -10.42 11.41 25.91
N LEU A 142 -9.37 11.45 25.08
CA LEU A 142 -8.00 11.16 25.51
C LEU A 142 -7.34 12.37 26.19
N THR A 143 -6.61 12.16 27.28
CA THR A 143 -5.74 13.18 27.88
C THR A 143 -4.26 12.83 27.69
N ILE A 144 -3.39 13.84 27.63
CA ILE A 144 -1.95 13.62 27.45
C ILE A 144 -1.33 12.83 28.62
N PRO A 145 -1.64 13.12 29.91
CA PRO A 145 -1.07 12.36 31.03
C PRO A 145 -1.39 10.87 31.01
N GLU A 146 -2.58 10.46 30.52
CA GLU A 146 -2.98 9.04 30.42
C GLU A 146 -2.13 8.24 29.43
N LEU A 147 -1.43 8.91 28.51
CA LEU A 147 -0.55 8.27 27.54
C LEU A 147 0.86 8.03 28.08
N GLU A 148 1.28 8.76 29.11
CA GLU A 148 2.60 8.59 29.70
C GLU A 148 2.68 7.29 30.49
N LYS A 149 3.79 6.58 30.32
CA LYS A 149 4.08 5.37 31.11
C LYS A 149 5.36 5.57 31.89
N SER A 150 5.36 5.10 33.12
CA SER A 150 6.58 4.94 33.90
C SER A 150 7.02 3.48 33.83
N LEU A 151 8.25 3.23 33.38
CA LEU A 151 8.87 1.90 33.41
C LEU A 151 10.17 1.99 34.18
N GLU A 152 10.37 1.04 35.09
CA GLU A 152 11.61 0.84 35.81
C GLU A 152 12.46 -0.20 35.07
N LEU A 153 13.57 0.25 34.47
CA LEU A 153 14.47 -0.59 33.69
C LEU A 153 15.70 -1.00 34.53
N THR A 154 15.45 -1.59 35.70
CA THR A 154 16.50 -2.05 36.63
C THR A 154 16.72 -3.56 36.54
N LYS A 155 17.90 -4.03 36.99
CA LYS A 155 18.19 -5.46 37.06
C LYS A 155 17.21 -6.19 37.99
N ASP A 156 16.87 -5.60 39.13
CA ASP A 156 15.93 -6.18 40.09
C ASP A 156 14.55 -6.39 39.45
N ARG A 157 14.04 -5.37 38.74
CA ARG A 157 12.78 -5.48 38.01
C ARG A 157 12.83 -6.55 36.92
N PHE A 158 13.96 -6.69 36.24
CA PHE A 158 14.15 -7.74 35.23
C PHE A 158 14.07 -9.15 35.83
N LEU A 159 14.65 -9.34 37.03
CA LEU A 159 14.59 -10.61 37.77
C LEU A 159 13.16 -10.92 38.23
N GLU A 160 12.44 -9.93 38.76
CA GLU A 160 11.02 -10.08 39.15
C GLU A 160 10.13 -10.52 37.98
N LEU A 161 10.45 -10.07 36.76
CA LEU A 161 9.75 -10.42 35.54
C LEU A 161 10.22 -11.74 34.92
N GLU A 162 11.07 -12.50 35.61
CA GLU A 162 11.64 -13.77 35.15
C GLU A 162 12.34 -13.64 33.77
N GLY A 163 12.90 -12.46 33.49
CA GLY A 163 13.53 -12.15 32.21
C GLY A 163 12.55 -12.03 31.03
N ASN A 164 11.27 -11.74 31.27
CA ASN A 164 10.30 -11.51 30.20
C ASN A 164 10.54 -10.15 29.50
N ALA A 165 11.24 -10.19 28.36
CA ALA A 165 11.58 -8.99 27.58
C ALA A 165 10.36 -8.13 27.19
N SER A 166 9.20 -8.75 26.91
CA SER A 166 8.00 -8.00 26.50
C SER A 166 7.33 -7.26 27.64
N GLN A 167 7.47 -7.75 28.87
CA GLN A 167 6.98 -7.06 30.08
C GLN A 167 8.00 -6.03 30.57
N PHE A 168 9.29 -6.35 30.47
CA PHE A 168 10.37 -5.46 30.88
C PHE A 168 10.44 -4.20 30.02
N LEU A 169 10.34 -4.35 28.69
CA LEU A 169 10.30 -3.23 27.76
C LEU A 169 9.19 -3.42 26.70
N PRO A 170 7.93 -3.08 27.04
CA PRO A 170 6.78 -3.25 26.14
C PRO A 170 6.88 -2.51 24.80
N THR A 171 7.69 -1.45 24.75
CA THR A 171 7.97 -0.67 23.53
C THR A 171 8.86 -1.39 22.54
N LEU A 172 9.45 -2.54 22.90
CA LEU A 172 10.23 -3.37 21.97
C LEU A 172 9.36 -3.81 20.79
N GLY A 173 9.73 -3.33 19.60
CA GLY A 173 9.11 -3.77 18.37
C GLY A 173 9.50 -5.20 17.98
N LYS A 174 8.91 -5.68 16.88
CA LYS A 174 9.18 -7.03 16.35
C LYS A 174 10.67 -7.29 16.04
N ARG A 175 11.39 -6.29 15.53
CA ARG A 175 12.81 -6.44 15.12
C ARG A 175 13.77 -6.62 16.30
N PRO A 176 13.76 -5.74 17.33
CA PRO A 176 14.52 -5.99 18.54
C PRO A 176 14.25 -7.38 19.16
N ARG A 177 12.98 -7.80 19.19
CA ARG A 177 12.62 -9.15 19.69
C ARG A 177 13.15 -10.29 18.81
N ALA A 178 13.15 -10.10 17.49
CA ALA A 178 13.74 -11.07 16.57
C ALA A 178 15.25 -11.17 16.78
N TRP A 179 15.93 -10.04 16.96
CA TRP A 179 17.36 -10.01 17.28
C TRP A 179 17.65 -10.75 18.59
N LEU A 180 16.88 -10.52 19.67
CA LEU A 180 17.04 -11.25 20.93
C LEU A 180 16.91 -12.76 20.72
N LYS A 181 15.90 -13.17 19.95
CA LYS A 181 15.69 -14.58 19.62
C LYS A 181 16.88 -15.18 18.85
N GLU A 182 17.40 -14.47 17.86
CA GLU A 182 18.58 -14.89 17.07
C GLU A 182 19.85 -14.95 17.92
N ALA A 183 19.98 -14.06 18.90
CA ALA A 183 21.08 -14.04 19.87
C ALA A 183 20.95 -15.12 20.98
N GLY A 184 19.97 -16.02 20.90
CA GLY A 184 19.83 -17.13 21.83
C GLY A 184 19.14 -16.81 23.15
N TYR A 185 18.42 -15.67 23.24
CA TYR A 185 17.79 -15.20 24.49
C TYR A 185 16.89 -16.24 25.17
N LEU A 186 16.16 -17.06 24.40
CA LEU A 186 15.22 -18.04 24.96
C LEU A 186 15.92 -19.16 25.73
N GLU A 187 17.10 -19.58 25.29
CA GLU A 187 17.86 -20.69 25.90
C GLU A 187 18.94 -20.20 26.88
N ALA A 188 19.19 -18.90 26.90
CA ALA A 188 20.15 -18.25 27.77
C ALA A 188 19.69 -18.26 29.24
N ASP A 189 20.67 -18.24 30.16
CA ASP A 189 20.43 -18.04 31.59
C ASP A 189 20.05 -16.58 31.90
N MET A 190 19.66 -16.31 33.15
CA MET A 190 19.12 -15.01 33.54
C MET A 190 20.13 -13.86 33.38
N GLU A 191 21.39 -14.11 33.67
CA GLU A 191 22.46 -13.11 33.55
C GLU A 191 22.75 -12.79 32.08
N THR A 192 22.84 -13.81 31.24
CA THR A 192 23.03 -13.62 29.79
C THR A 192 21.81 -12.94 29.16
N ARG A 193 20.59 -13.31 29.55
CA ARG A 193 19.36 -12.62 29.10
C ARG A 193 19.39 -11.14 29.45
N PHE A 194 19.79 -10.79 30.67
CA PHE A 194 19.90 -9.39 31.07
C PHE A 194 20.96 -8.65 30.23
N SER A 195 22.12 -9.27 30.02
CA SER A 195 23.18 -8.72 29.16
C SER A 195 22.68 -8.46 27.73
N LEU A 196 21.98 -9.42 27.13
CA LEU A 196 21.37 -9.27 25.81
C LEU A 196 20.31 -8.17 25.77
N MET A 197 19.55 -7.98 26.85
CA MET A 197 18.62 -6.85 26.94
C MET A 197 19.36 -5.51 26.99
N CYS A 198 20.42 -5.40 27.78
CA CYS A 198 21.25 -4.20 27.81
C CYS A 198 21.81 -3.90 26.42
N GLU A 199 22.36 -4.90 25.72
CA GLU A 199 22.90 -4.73 24.37
C GLU A 199 21.84 -4.22 23.37
N VAL A 200 20.61 -4.74 23.43
CA VAL A 200 19.51 -4.21 22.60
C VAL A 200 19.15 -2.78 22.95
N MET A 201 19.10 -2.46 24.24
CA MET A 201 18.81 -1.10 24.67
C MET A 201 19.89 -0.13 24.21
N ASP A 202 21.16 -0.51 24.32
CA ASP A 202 22.31 0.27 23.85
C ASP A 202 22.24 0.50 22.34
N MET A 203 21.93 -0.53 21.55
CA MET A 203 21.71 -0.37 20.11
C MET A 203 20.54 0.57 19.80
N LEU A 204 19.46 0.53 20.58
CA LEU A 204 18.31 1.44 20.45
C LEU A 204 18.62 2.87 20.92
N GLU A 205 19.73 3.08 21.61
CA GLU A 205 20.25 4.38 22.06
C GLU A 205 21.35 4.94 21.16
N SER A 206 21.77 4.17 20.15
CA SER A 206 22.67 4.65 19.12
C SER A 206 21.89 5.35 17.98
N PRO A 207 22.30 6.56 17.54
CA PRO A 207 21.66 7.27 16.43
C PRO A 207 22.09 6.69 15.07
N LEU A 208 21.88 5.38 14.85
CA LEU A 208 22.15 4.72 13.57
C LEU A 208 20.83 4.34 12.90
N PHE A 209 20.33 5.21 12.03
CA PHE A 209 19.07 4.99 11.33
C PHE A 209 19.31 4.29 10.00
N THR A 210 18.79 3.07 9.88
CA THR A 210 18.98 2.25 8.69
C THR A 210 17.65 1.98 7.98
N VAL A 211 17.61 2.31 6.68
CA VAL A 211 16.51 1.97 5.77
C VAL A 211 16.92 0.78 4.93
N PHE A 212 16.05 -0.22 4.84
CA PHE A 212 16.30 -1.43 4.06
C PHE A 212 15.01 -2.02 3.48
N ASN A 213 15.16 -3.02 2.62
CA ASN A 213 14.07 -3.76 2.02
C ASN A 213 14.11 -5.23 2.45
N GLU A 214 12.96 -5.78 2.80
CA GLU A 214 12.77 -7.17 3.17
C GLU A 214 11.37 -7.60 2.71
N ASN A 215 11.27 -8.69 1.96
CA ASN A 215 9.99 -9.22 1.44
C ASN A 215 9.12 -8.14 0.74
N ASP A 216 9.70 -7.38 -0.19
CA ASP A 216 9.05 -6.27 -0.92
C ASP A 216 8.51 -5.11 -0.04
N ASN A 217 8.90 -5.07 1.23
CA ASN A 217 8.54 -4.01 2.16
C ASN A 217 9.77 -3.23 2.60
N TYR A 218 9.60 -1.92 2.75
CA TYR A 218 10.65 -1.04 3.25
C TYR A 218 10.48 -0.84 4.75
N TYR A 219 11.60 -0.81 5.47
CA TYR A 219 11.64 -0.64 6.91
C TYR A 219 12.69 0.40 7.28
N LEU A 220 12.42 1.11 8.37
CA LEU A 220 13.38 1.96 9.06
C LEU A 220 13.59 1.39 10.47
N THR A 221 14.84 1.22 10.88
CA THR A 221 15.24 0.63 12.15
C THR A 221 16.44 1.36 12.75
N LEU A 222 16.62 1.24 14.06
CA LEU A 222 17.83 1.67 14.76
C LEU A 222 18.87 0.54 14.88
N LEU A 223 18.49 -0.70 14.52
CA LEU A 223 19.40 -1.84 14.62
C LEU A 223 20.29 -1.92 13.38
N PRO A 224 21.54 -2.39 13.52
CA PRO A 224 22.39 -2.70 12.38
C PRO A 224 21.72 -3.67 11.40
N CYS A 225 21.96 -3.49 10.11
CA CYS A 225 21.46 -4.37 9.06
C CYS A 225 22.60 -4.72 8.10
N VAL A 226 22.62 -5.97 7.62
CA VAL A 226 23.68 -6.48 6.73
C VAL A 226 23.62 -5.84 5.33
N SER A 227 22.42 -5.54 4.83
CA SER A 227 22.19 -4.99 3.48
C SER A 227 21.32 -3.74 3.51
N PRO A 228 21.84 -2.62 4.04
CA PRO A 228 21.10 -1.36 4.08
C PRO A 228 20.94 -0.78 2.68
N ILE A 229 19.78 -0.18 2.40
CA ILE A 229 19.60 0.71 1.25
C ILE A 229 20.27 2.05 1.52
N ALA A 230 20.17 2.53 2.76
CA ALA A 230 20.81 3.74 3.23
C ALA A 230 20.92 3.70 4.76
N SER A 231 21.95 4.35 5.29
CA SER A 231 22.13 4.58 6.72
C SER A 231 22.52 6.03 6.95
N THR A 232 21.99 6.65 8.00
CA THR A 232 22.28 8.04 8.38
C THR A 232 22.19 8.19 9.90
N ALA A 233 22.82 9.24 10.42
CA ALA A 233 22.71 9.65 11.82
C ALA A 233 21.67 10.78 12.02
N ASP A 234 21.08 11.31 10.94
CA ASP A 234 20.02 12.33 11.01
C ASP A 234 18.63 11.66 10.97
N PRO A 235 17.80 11.79 12.02
CA PRO A 235 16.47 11.20 12.07
C PRO A 235 15.48 11.84 11.07
N LEU A 236 15.67 13.12 10.71
CA LEU A 236 14.84 13.81 9.72
C LEU A 236 15.15 13.28 8.32
N GLU A 237 16.44 13.14 7.98
CA GLU A 237 16.87 12.51 6.74
C GLU A 237 16.40 11.06 6.65
N ALA A 238 16.50 10.28 7.73
CA ALA A 238 16.02 8.91 7.79
C ALA A 238 14.52 8.80 7.48
N CYS A 239 13.70 9.69 8.07
CA CYS A 239 12.27 9.80 7.76
C CYS A 239 12.02 10.08 6.27
N ASN A 240 12.79 11.00 5.69
CA ASN A 240 12.67 11.38 4.29
C ASN A 240 13.04 10.24 3.33
N ILE A 241 14.16 9.56 3.58
CA ILE A 241 14.61 8.40 2.80
C ILE A 241 13.56 7.28 2.91
N TYR A 242 13.10 6.98 4.14
CA TYR A 242 12.07 5.98 4.36
C TYR A 242 10.79 6.33 3.59
N PHE A 243 10.30 7.57 3.68
CA PHE A 243 9.09 7.99 2.96
C PHE A 243 9.24 7.83 1.44
N GLN A 244 10.37 8.24 0.88
CA GLN A 244 10.65 8.10 -0.55
C GLN A 244 10.57 6.64 -1.02
N LYS A 245 11.11 5.70 -0.23
CA LYS A 245 11.10 4.27 -0.59
C LYS A 245 9.76 3.62 -0.28
N ALA A 246 9.29 3.75 0.95
CA ALA A 246 8.13 3.04 1.48
C ALA A 246 6.80 3.57 0.96
N VAL A 247 6.71 4.86 0.67
CA VAL A 247 5.47 5.49 0.17
C VAL A 247 5.57 5.72 -1.33
N VAL A 248 6.54 6.54 -1.78
CA VAL A 248 6.56 6.99 -3.19
C VAL A 248 6.91 5.85 -4.14
N LYS A 249 8.05 5.17 -3.94
CA LYS A 249 8.48 4.07 -4.81
C LYS A 249 7.52 2.89 -4.74
N LYS A 250 7.02 2.54 -3.55
CA LYS A 250 6.05 1.44 -3.39
C LYS A 250 4.72 1.73 -4.09
N ASN A 251 4.18 2.94 -3.97
CA ASN A 251 2.96 3.33 -4.68
C ASN A 251 3.17 3.30 -6.19
N PHE A 252 4.31 3.77 -6.69
CA PHE A 252 4.67 3.68 -8.10
C PHE A 252 4.68 2.23 -8.60
N GLU A 253 5.37 1.32 -7.91
CA GLU A 253 5.42 -0.10 -8.30
C GLU A 253 4.03 -0.76 -8.25
N ASN A 254 3.19 -0.43 -7.26
CA ASN A 254 1.82 -0.93 -7.20
C ASN A 254 0.99 -0.51 -8.41
N VAL A 255 1.02 0.78 -8.77
CA VAL A 255 0.28 1.30 -9.93
C VAL A 255 0.83 0.71 -11.23
N LYS A 256 2.15 0.66 -11.38
CA LYS A 256 2.82 0.04 -12.53
C LYS A 256 2.41 -1.43 -12.69
N ASN A 257 2.45 -2.22 -11.62
CA ASN A 257 2.09 -3.64 -11.66
C ASN A 257 0.60 -3.85 -11.97
N GLN A 258 -0.29 -3.00 -11.46
CA GLN A 258 -1.72 -3.03 -11.79
C GLN A 258 -1.97 -2.74 -13.29
N LEU A 259 -1.29 -1.72 -13.84
CA LEU A 259 -1.36 -1.40 -15.27
C LEU A 259 -0.78 -2.52 -16.13
N LEU A 260 0.37 -3.08 -15.75
CA LEU A 260 0.99 -4.21 -16.46
C LEU A 260 0.07 -5.43 -16.49
N ARG A 261 -0.58 -5.77 -15.38
CA ARG A 261 -1.57 -6.86 -15.33
C ARG A 261 -2.72 -6.60 -16.30
N THR A 262 -3.29 -5.39 -16.25
CA THR A 262 -4.40 -4.99 -17.13
C THR A 262 -4.02 -5.06 -18.62
N LEU A 263 -2.84 -4.56 -18.99
CA LEU A 263 -2.33 -4.59 -20.36
C LEU A 263 -2.02 -6.02 -20.82
N THR A 264 -1.46 -6.84 -19.94
CA THR A 264 -1.15 -8.25 -20.23
C THR A 264 -2.44 -9.06 -20.48
N GLU A 265 -3.48 -8.82 -19.68
CA GLU A 265 -4.80 -9.44 -19.90
C GLU A 265 -5.45 -8.99 -21.21
N LYS A 266 -5.39 -7.69 -21.53
CA LYS A 266 -5.88 -7.17 -22.81
C LYS A 266 -5.13 -7.80 -23.98
N ARG A 267 -3.79 -7.86 -23.92
CA ARG A 267 -2.96 -8.53 -24.92
C ARG A 267 -3.36 -9.99 -25.09
N LYS A 268 -3.52 -10.74 -23.99
CA LYS A 268 -3.94 -12.15 -24.03
C LYS A 268 -5.32 -12.31 -24.71
N LYS A 269 -6.29 -11.47 -24.39
CA LYS A 269 -7.61 -11.47 -25.03
C LYS A 269 -7.53 -11.18 -26.52
N THR A 270 -6.74 -10.18 -26.93
CA THR A 270 -6.55 -9.83 -28.35
C THR A 270 -5.86 -10.95 -29.12
N VAL A 271 -4.80 -11.55 -28.57
CA VAL A 271 -4.11 -12.70 -29.21
C VAL A 271 -5.06 -13.87 -29.38
N ASN A 272 -5.85 -14.20 -28.36
CA ASN A 272 -6.85 -15.26 -28.46
C ASN A 272 -7.95 -14.95 -29.48
N TYR A 273 -8.36 -13.68 -29.59
CA TYR A 273 -9.34 -13.24 -30.58
C TYR A 273 -8.80 -13.35 -32.01
N ILE A 274 -7.54 -12.93 -32.23
CA ILE A 274 -6.85 -13.08 -33.52
C ILE A 274 -6.76 -14.56 -33.87
N SER A 275 -6.25 -15.40 -32.97
CA SER A 275 -6.13 -16.84 -33.20
C SER A 275 -7.46 -17.50 -33.54
N LYS A 276 -8.54 -17.20 -32.81
CA LYS A 276 -9.89 -17.73 -33.11
C LYS A 276 -10.44 -17.22 -34.43
N THR A 277 -10.20 -15.96 -34.77
CA THR A 277 -10.67 -15.37 -36.03
C THR A 277 -9.90 -15.94 -37.21
N SER A 278 -8.58 -16.12 -37.09
CA SER A 278 -7.74 -16.78 -38.09
C SER A 278 -8.15 -18.23 -38.31
N GLN A 279 -8.39 -19.01 -37.23
CA GLN A 279 -8.90 -20.38 -37.37
C GLN A 279 -10.28 -20.45 -38.04
N LYS A 280 -11.17 -19.49 -37.73
CA LYS A 280 -12.47 -19.39 -38.42
C LYS A 280 -12.30 -19.03 -39.89
N LEU A 281 -11.39 -18.12 -40.23
CA LEU A 281 -11.10 -17.73 -41.60
C LEU A 281 -10.56 -18.93 -42.39
N GLU A 282 -9.56 -19.63 -41.85
CA GLU A 282 -8.99 -20.85 -42.43
C GLU A 282 -10.04 -21.96 -42.59
N GLY A 283 -10.92 -22.14 -41.60
CA GLY A 283 -12.05 -23.05 -41.71
C GLY A 283 -13.04 -22.65 -42.82
N MET A 284 -13.31 -21.35 -42.98
CA MET A 284 -14.17 -20.84 -44.04
C MET A 284 -13.53 -20.89 -45.44
N GLU A 285 -12.19 -20.82 -45.53
CA GLU A 285 -11.43 -20.96 -46.78
C GLU A 285 -11.32 -22.43 -47.22
N ASN A 286 -11.18 -23.36 -46.27
CA ASN A 286 -11.08 -24.80 -46.54
C ASN A 286 -12.46 -25.49 -46.65
N GLU A 287 -13.54 -24.84 -46.21
CA GLU A 287 -14.90 -25.35 -46.43
C GLU A 287 -15.29 -25.21 -47.91
N PRO A 288 -15.73 -26.30 -48.57
CA PRO A 288 -16.18 -26.22 -49.95
C PRO A 288 -17.36 -25.25 -50.06
N PRO A 289 -17.41 -24.46 -51.14
CA PRO A 289 -18.47 -23.48 -51.35
C PRO A 289 -19.86 -24.07 -51.08
N PRO A 290 -20.74 -23.36 -50.35
CA PRO A 290 -22.11 -23.82 -50.11
C PRO A 290 -22.88 -24.12 -51.41
N SER A 291 -22.48 -23.53 -52.54
CA SER A 291 -22.98 -23.86 -53.88
C SER A 291 -22.65 -25.29 -54.30
N GLN A 292 -21.40 -25.74 -54.12
CA GLN A 292 -21.01 -27.12 -54.44
C GLN A 292 -21.80 -28.12 -53.60
N THR A 293 -22.01 -27.82 -52.31
CA THR A 293 -22.86 -28.66 -51.45
C THR A 293 -24.32 -28.68 -51.91
N ALA A 294 -24.85 -27.55 -52.38
CA ALA A 294 -26.19 -27.48 -52.95
C ALA A 294 -26.31 -28.27 -54.27
N ASP A 295 -25.30 -28.20 -55.14
CA ASP A 295 -25.26 -28.96 -56.39
C ASP A 295 -25.26 -30.48 -56.12
N ILE A 296 -24.45 -30.95 -55.15
CA ILE A 296 -24.37 -32.37 -54.77
C ILE A 296 -25.71 -32.87 -54.22
N ILE A 297 -26.38 -32.07 -53.38
CA ILE A 297 -27.71 -32.39 -52.85
C ILE A 297 -28.74 -32.47 -53.98
N MET A 298 -28.70 -31.52 -54.92
CA MET A 298 -29.62 -31.47 -56.06
C MET A 298 -29.40 -32.64 -57.05
N ALA A 299 -28.14 -33.02 -57.30
CA ALA A 299 -27.78 -34.13 -58.18
C ALA A 299 -28.22 -35.49 -57.62
N ASN A 300 -28.20 -35.66 -56.29
CA ASN A 300 -28.51 -36.92 -55.63
C ASN A 300 -29.88 -36.92 -54.90
N LEU A 301 -30.83 -36.04 -55.27
CA LEU A 301 -32.14 -35.89 -54.62
C LEU A 301 -32.90 -37.22 -54.43
N HIS A 302 -32.79 -38.12 -55.40
CA HIS A 302 -33.45 -39.43 -55.40
C HIS A 302 -32.89 -40.41 -54.35
N GLN A 303 -31.68 -40.14 -53.82
CA GLN A 303 -30.98 -40.98 -52.85
C GLN A 303 -31.15 -40.49 -51.41
N ILE A 304 -31.83 -39.36 -51.19
CA ILE A 304 -31.99 -38.74 -49.86
C ILE A 304 -33.33 -39.18 -49.26
N PRO A 305 -33.36 -40.00 -48.20
CA PRO A 305 -34.61 -40.39 -47.56
C PRO A 305 -35.23 -39.22 -46.80
N VAL A 306 -36.57 -39.21 -46.74
CA VAL A 306 -37.32 -38.13 -46.10
C VAL A 306 -37.07 -38.13 -44.59
N GLY A 307 -36.59 -37.01 -44.06
CA GLY A 307 -36.36 -36.81 -42.62
C GLY A 307 -34.98 -37.27 -42.12
N THR A 308 -34.08 -37.68 -43.01
CA THR A 308 -32.71 -38.08 -42.63
C THR A 308 -31.84 -36.85 -42.30
N GLU A 309 -31.03 -36.96 -41.26
CA GLU A 309 -30.18 -35.87 -40.76
C GLU A 309 -28.74 -35.92 -41.29
N LYS A 310 -28.32 -37.08 -41.80
CA LYS A 310 -27.03 -37.30 -42.44
C LYS A 310 -27.18 -38.30 -43.58
N VAL A 311 -26.66 -37.96 -44.75
CA VAL A 311 -26.70 -38.84 -45.92
C VAL A 311 -25.34 -38.85 -46.61
N SER A 312 -24.86 -40.04 -46.98
CA SER A 312 -23.63 -40.19 -47.77
C SER A 312 -23.98 -40.01 -49.24
N LEU A 313 -23.48 -38.93 -49.86
CA LEU A 313 -23.76 -38.57 -51.25
C LEU A 313 -22.46 -38.57 -52.05
N PHE A 314 -22.56 -38.90 -53.34
CA PHE A 314 -21.42 -38.85 -54.23
C PHE A 314 -21.10 -37.40 -54.61
N ASP A 315 -19.89 -36.96 -54.27
CA ASP A 315 -19.32 -35.66 -54.63
C ASP A 315 -18.65 -35.79 -56.00
N PHE A 316 -19.30 -35.25 -57.04
CA PHE A 316 -18.80 -35.30 -58.40
C PHE A 316 -17.68 -34.28 -58.68
N TYR A 317 -17.40 -33.35 -57.76
CA TYR A 317 -16.26 -32.41 -57.87
C TYR A 317 -14.96 -33.05 -57.38
N ALA A 318 -15.03 -33.90 -56.34
CA ALA A 318 -13.89 -34.59 -55.74
C ALA A 318 -13.80 -36.09 -56.11
N ASN A 319 -14.82 -36.63 -56.79
CA ASN A 319 -14.94 -38.03 -57.19
C ASN A 319 -14.87 -39.01 -55.99
N GLU A 320 -15.50 -38.63 -54.88
CA GLU A 320 -15.55 -39.41 -53.62
C GLU A 320 -16.95 -39.37 -52.99
N THR A 321 -17.27 -40.32 -52.12
CA THR A 321 -18.53 -40.29 -51.36
C THR A 321 -18.34 -39.51 -50.07
N ARG A 322 -19.13 -38.46 -49.88
CA ARG A 322 -19.03 -37.57 -48.73
C ARG A 322 -20.31 -37.56 -47.90
N GLU A 323 -20.16 -37.57 -46.58
CA GLU A 323 -21.28 -37.45 -45.65
C GLU A 323 -21.74 -35.98 -45.56
N ILE A 324 -23.01 -35.72 -45.90
CA ILE A 324 -23.62 -34.38 -45.86
C ILE A 324 -24.70 -34.37 -44.78
N ALA A 325 -24.59 -33.42 -43.85
CA ALA A 325 -25.58 -33.18 -42.81
C ALA A 325 -26.74 -32.32 -43.33
N LEU A 326 -27.97 -32.78 -43.15
CA LEU A 326 -29.21 -32.11 -43.56
C LEU A 326 -29.92 -31.48 -42.36
N LYS A 327 -30.61 -30.36 -42.59
CA LYS A 327 -31.34 -29.65 -41.52
C LYS A 327 -32.68 -30.34 -41.22
N ARG A 328 -32.88 -30.74 -39.95
CA ARG A 328 -34.15 -31.31 -39.45
C ARG A 328 -35.36 -30.44 -39.85
N GLY A 329 -36.38 -31.06 -40.44
CA GLY A 329 -37.65 -30.40 -40.79
C GLY A 329 -37.63 -29.55 -42.06
N VAL A 330 -36.56 -29.57 -42.86
CA VAL A 330 -36.47 -28.88 -44.16
C VAL A 330 -36.32 -29.91 -45.27
N SER A 331 -37.07 -29.77 -46.38
CA SER A 331 -36.90 -30.67 -47.53
C SER A 331 -35.51 -30.46 -48.16
N PRO A 332 -34.87 -31.51 -48.73
CA PRO A 332 -33.56 -31.40 -49.35
C PRO A 332 -33.48 -30.30 -50.42
N GLN A 333 -34.54 -30.11 -51.21
CA GLN A 333 -34.67 -29.03 -52.20
C GLN A 333 -34.68 -27.64 -51.56
N LYS A 334 -35.47 -27.45 -50.49
CA LYS A 334 -35.55 -26.16 -49.77
C LYS A 334 -34.25 -25.86 -49.01
N PHE A 335 -33.52 -26.90 -48.60
CA PHE A 335 -32.20 -26.77 -47.99
C PHE A 335 -31.14 -26.35 -49.02
N ALA A 336 -31.13 -26.95 -50.23
CA ALA A 336 -30.28 -26.51 -51.33
C ALA A 336 -30.57 -25.05 -51.75
N GLU A 337 -31.84 -24.64 -51.82
CA GLU A 337 -32.24 -23.26 -52.09
C GLU A 337 -31.70 -22.26 -51.03
N GLN A 338 -31.72 -22.64 -49.75
CA GLN A 338 -31.13 -21.84 -48.67
C GLN A 338 -29.62 -21.70 -48.81
N LEU A 339 -28.93 -22.77 -49.24
CA LEU A 339 -27.49 -22.75 -49.49
C LEU A 339 -27.12 -21.81 -50.65
N TYR A 340 -27.88 -21.82 -51.77
CA TYR A 340 -27.68 -20.87 -52.86
C TYR A 340 -27.92 -19.41 -52.43
N LYS A 341 -28.97 -19.15 -51.64
CA LYS A 341 -29.24 -17.81 -51.08
C LYS A 341 -28.10 -17.32 -50.19
N LYS A 342 -27.49 -18.22 -49.41
CA LYS A 342 -26.33 -17.91 -48.55
C LYS A 342 -25.09 -17.51 -49.36
N VAL A 343 -24.88 -18.09 -50.53
CA VAL A 343 -23.81 -17.68 -51.47
C VAL A 343 -24.10 -16.31 -52.06
N LYS A 344 -25.35 -16.07 -52.50
CA LYS A 344 -25.77 -14.79 -53.09
C LYS A 344 -25.73 -13.59 -52.12
N GLN A 345 -25.78 -13.83 -50.82
CA GLN A 345 -25.62 -12.80 -49.77
C GLN A 345 -24.16 -12.58 -49.34
N LYS A 346 -23.25 -13.50 -49.68
CA LYS A 346 -21.82 -13.44 -49.35
C LYS A 346 -20.99 -12.68 -50.40
N ASN A 347 -21.47 -12.67 -51.65
CA ASN A 347 -21.02 -11.77 -52.73
C ASN A 347 -21.79 -10.46 -52.65
#